data_AF-A0A3D2AVK2-F1
#
_entry.id   AF-A0A3D2AVK2-F1
#
_cell.length_a   1.000
_cell.length_b   1.000
_cell.length_c   1.000
_cell.angle_alpha   90.00
_cell.angle_beta   90.00
_cell.angle_gamma   90.00
#
_symmetry.space_group_name_H-M   'P 1'
#
loop_
_entity.id
_entity.type
_entity.pdbx_description
1 polymer ?
#
loop_
_entity_poly.entity_id
_entity_poly.type
_entity_poly.pdbx_seq_one_letter_code
_entity_poly.pdbx_strand_id
1 'polypeptide(L)' 'MPSGDLKDRWDQPVVRALSMMENGRLIPWQGALPIRREDGTLVGAIGVSGAKPDQDELVAKSAIEIISSAR' A
#
# COMPACT_ATOMS: atom_id res chain seq x y z
N MET A 1 -3.64 -5.77 0.22
CA MET A 1 -2.33 -6.24 -0.27
C MET A 1 -1.39 -5.05 -0.29
N PRO A 2 -0.07 -5.23 -0.16
CA PRO A 2 0.94 -4.22 -0.46
C PRO A 2 0.74 -3.58 -1.83
N SER A 3 1.12 -2.32 -1.99
CA SER A 3 1.03 -1.63 -3.28
C SER A 3 2.01 -2.17 -4.31
N GLY A 4 3.19 -2.65 -3.89
CA GLY A 4 4.18 -3.26 -4.78
C GLY A 4 3.63 -4.43 -5.59
N ASP A 5 2.71 -5.21 -5.02
CA ASP A 5 2.06 -6.36 -5.68
C ASP A 5 1.13 -5.94 -6.84
N LEU A 6 0.74 -4.66 -6.90
CA LEU A 6 -0.14 -4.13 -7.96
C LEU A 6 0.63 -3.79 -9.24
N LYS A 7 1.96 -3.61 -9.15
CA LYS A 7 2.82 -3.24 -10.28
C LYS A 7 2.62 -4.18 -11.47
N ASP A 8 2.66 -5.49 -11.24
CA ASP A 8 2.59 -6.49 -12.32
C ASP A 8 1.23 -6.50 -13.03
N ARG A 9 0.21 -5.94 -12.40
CA ARG A 9 -1.15 -5.83 -12.94
C ARG A 9 -1.45 -4.46 -13.53
N TRP A 10 -0.53 -3.50 -13.39
CA TRP A 10 -0.79 -2.10 -13.72
C TRP A 10 -1.19 -1.89 -15.18
N ASP A 11 -0.58 -2.65 -16.09
CA ASP A 11 -0.83 -2.54 -17.53
C ASP A 11 -2.05 -3.33 -18.01
N GLN A 12 -2.73 -4.06 -17.11
CA GLN A 12 -3.94 -4.77 -17.47
C GLN A 12 -5.08 -3.78 -17.82
N PRO A 13 -5.86 -4.02 -18.89
CA PRO A 13 -6.88 -3.07 -19.36
C PRO A 13 -7.87 -2.63 -18.28
N VAL A 14 -8.28 -3.55 -17.40
CA VAL A 14 -9.21 -3.27 -16.29
C VAL A 14 -8.58 -2.34 -15.25
N VAL A 15 -7.30 -2.56 -14.91
CA VAL A 15 -6.58 -1.74 -13.92
C VAL A 15 -6.31 -0.34 -14.47
N ARG A 16 -5.98 -0.23 -15.76
CA ARG A 16 -5.82 1.06 -16.46
C ARG A 16 -7.14 1.84 -16.50
N ALA A 17 -8.24 1.19 -16.83
CA ALA A 17 -9.56 1.81 -16.82
C ALA A 17 -9.92 2.35 -15.43
N LEU A 18 -9.68 1.54 -14.39
CA LEU A 18 -9.90 1.97 -13.00
C LEU A 18 -9.02 3.17 -12.62
N SER A 19 -7.73 3.16 -12.98
CA SER A 19 -6.84 4.29 -12.72
C SER A 19 -7.31 5.60 -13.38
N MET A 20 -7.85 5.51 -14.60
CA MET A 20 -8.46 6.65 -15.31
C MET A 20 -9.72 7.15 -14.59
N MET A 21 -10.58 6.23 -14.13
CA MET A 21 -11.77 6.56 -13.35
C MET A 21 -11.43 7.22 -12.00
N GLU A 22 -10.33 6.82 -11.38
CA GLU A 22 -9.82 7.38 -10.12
C GLU A 22 -8.99 8.67 -10.31
N ASN A 23 -9.00 9.27 -11.50
CA ASN A 23 -8.25 10.49 -11.82
C ASN A 23 -6.77 10.43 -11.42
N GLY A 24 -6.13 9.28 -11.61
CA GLY A 24 -4.70 9.10 -11.30
C GLY A 24 -4.36 9.00 -9.81
N ARG A 25 -5.35 8.80 -8.93
CA ARG A 25 -5.12 8.61 -7.48
C ARG A 25 -4.62 7.22 -7.10
N LEU A 26 -4.64 6.28 -8.04
CA LEU A 26 -4.10 4.94 -7.84
C LEU A 26 -2.59 4.94 -8.14
N ILE A 27 -1.79 4.66 -7.12
CA ILE A 27 -0.33 4.55 -7.24
C ILE A 27 0.09 3.10 -6.97
N PRO A 28 0.52 2.35 -7.99
CA PRO A 28 0.87 0.93 -7.90
C PRO A 28 2.32 0.65 -7.44
N TRP A 29 3.04 1.65 -6.93
CA TRP A 29 4.45 1.50 -6.55
C TRP A 29 4.59 1.08 -5.09
N GLN A 30 5.65 0.31 -4.81
CA GLN A 30 6.01 -0.15 -3.47
C GLN A 30 6.17 1.05 -2.51
N GLY A 31 5.66 0.91 -1.28
CA GLY A 31 5.62 2.00 -0.29
C GLY A 31 4.31 2.13 0.48
N ALA A 32 3.25 1.40 0.10
CA ALA A 32 1.99 1.37 0.84
C ALA A 32 1.58 -0.04 1.28
N LEU A 33 1.11 -0.14 2.52
CA LEU A 33 0.77 -1.39 3.20
C LEU A 33 -0.63 -1.33 3.83
N PRO A 34 -1.40 -2.43 3.80
CA PRO A 34 -2.68 -2.52 4.49
C PRO A 34 -2.47 -2.65 6.00
N ILE A 35 -3.32 -1.99 6.78
CA ILE A 35 -3.37 -2.12 8.24
C ILE A 35 -4.48 -3.09 8.59
N ARG A 36 -4.13 -4.18 9.26
CA ARG A 36 -5.08 -5.20 9.73
C ARG A 36 -4.98 -5.35 11.24
N ARG A 37 -6.12 -5.60 11.89
CA ARG A 37 -6.16 -6.10 13.27
C ARG A 37 -5.74 -7.57 13.30
N GLU A 38 -5.45 -8.08 14.50
CA GLU A 38 -5.10 -9.49 14.71
C GLU A 38 -6.20 -10.46 14.29
N ASP A 39 -7.47 -10.06 14.40
CA ASP A 39 -8.62 -10.84 13.91
C ASP A 39 -8.73 -10.86 12.37
N GLY A 40 -7.78 -10.21 11.67
CA GLY A 40 -7.73 -10.10 10.22
C GLY A 40 -8.53 -8.94 9.65
N THR A 41 -9.30 -8.20 10.46
CA THR A 41 -10.12 -7.07 10.00
C THR A 41 -9.27 -5.98 9.38
N LEU A 42 -9.58 -5.59 8.13
CA LEU A 42 -8.94 -4.46 7.46
C LEU A 42 -9.47 -3.14 8.06
N VAL A 43 -8.58 -2.38 8.68
CA VAL A 43 -8.91 -1.09 9.31
C VAL A 43 -8.50 0.11 8.47
N GLY A 44 -7.56 -0.08 7.54
CA GLY A 44 -7.10 0.99 6.65
C GLY A 44 -5.83 0.62 5.90
N ALA A 45 -5.09 1.63 5.46
CA ALA A 45 -3.79 1.50 4.83
C ALA A 45 -2.90 2.69 5.21
N ILE A 46 -1.60 2.49 5.11
CA ILE A 46 -0.57 3.53 5.24
C ILE A 46 0.23 3.57 3.94
N GLY A 47 0.59 4.76 3.49
CA GLY A 47 1.48 4.97 2.34
C GLY A 47 2.58 5.96 2.70
N VAL A 48 3.82 5.61 2.38
CA VAL A 48 5.00 6.45 2.54
C VAL A 48 5.56 6.75 1.16
N SER A 49 6.06 7.96 0.98
CA SER A 49 6.66 8.41 -0.28
C SER A 49 7.77 9.40 0.04
N GLY A 50 8.93 9.23 -0.59
CA GLY A 50 10.00 10.24 -0.58
C GLY A 50 11.41 9.66 -0.66
N ALA A 51 11.58 8.37 -0.38
CA ALA A 51 12.85 7.67 -0.48
C ALA A 51 12.83 6.64 -1.61
N LYS A 52 13.73 5.64 -1.58
CA LYS A 52 13.61 4.48 -2.47
C LYS A 52 12.38 3.64 -2.07
N PRO A 53 11.75 2.90 -3.00
CA PRO A 53 10.50 2.19 -2.72
C PRO A 53 10.59 1.15 -1.58
N ASP A 54 11.73 0.49 -1.44
CA ASP A 54 12.03 -0.43 -0.34
C ASP A 54 12.14 0.29 1.01
N GLN A 55 12.73 1.49 1.03
CA GLN A 55 12.83 2.32 2.22
C GLN A 55 11.47 2.86 2.66
N ASP A 56 10.65 3.31 1.71
CA ASP A 56 9.29 3.80 1.99
C ASP A 56 8.44 2.68 2.61
N GLU A 57 8.52 1.46 2.06
CA GLU A 57 7.81 0.30 2.63
C GLU A 57 8.33 -0.12 4.01
N LEU A 58 9.64 -0.05 4.24
CA LEU A 58 10.22 -0.32 5.57
C LEU A 58 9.67 0.65 6.63
N VAL A 59 9.60 1.94 6.31
CA VAL A 59 9.01 2.96 7.22
C VAL A 59 7.55 2.65 7.50
N ALA A 60 6.77 2.34 6.46
CA ALA A 60 5.36 1.96 6.60
C ALA A 60 5.19 0.72 7.49
N LYS A 61 6.06 -0.29 7.31
CA LYS A 61 6.05 -1.54 8.08
C LYS A 61 6.37 -1.30 9.55
N SER A 62 7.43 -0.54 9.85
CA SER A 62 7.80 -0.21 11.24
C SER A 62 6.69 0.53 11.98
N ALA A 63 5.97 1.44 11.30
CA ALA A 63 4.81 2.12 11.89
C ALA A 63 3.68 1.14 12.26
N ILE A 64 3.37 0.18 11.38
CA ILE A 64 2.35 -0.86 11.65
C ILE A 64 2.79 -1.73 12.83
N GLU A 65 4.05 -2.14 12.87
CA GLU A 65 4.60 -2.98 13.95
C GLU A 65 4.48 -2.30 15.32
N ILE A 66 4.80 -1.01 15.41
CA ILE A 66 4.67 -0.22 16.65
C ILE A 66 3.21 -0.14 17.12
N ILE A 67 2.27 0.14 16.21
CA ILE A 67 0.85 0.26 16.57
C ILE A 67 0.29 -1.12 16.96
N SER A 68 0.79 -2.20 16.37
CA SER A 68 0.42 -3.56 16.74
C SER A 68 1.01 -3.98 18.09
N SER A 69 2.18 -3.48 18.47
CA SER A 69 2.86 -3.83 19.73
C SER A 69 2.46 -2.94 20.91
N ALA A 70 1.87 -1.77 20.66
CA ALA A 70 1.41 -0.82 21.68
C ALA A 70 0.15 -1.26 22.45
N ARG A 71 -0.05 -2.58 22.61
CA ARG A 71 -1.14 -3.16 23.39
C ARG A 71 -0.83 -3.22 24.87
#